data_AF-H9L6P9-F1
#
_entry.id   AF-H9L6P9-F1
#
_cell.length_a   1.000
_cell.length_b   1.000
_cell.length_c   1.000
_cell.angle_alpha   90.00
_cell.angle_beta   90.00
_cell.angle_gamma   90.00
#
_symmetry.space_group_name_H-M   'P 1'
#
loop_
_entity.id
_entity.type
_entity.pdbx_description
1 polymer ?
#
loop_
_entity_poly.entity_id
_entity_poly.type
_entity_poly.pdbx_seq_one_letter_code
_entity_poly.pdbx_strand_id
1 'polypeptide(L)'
;RLHQRGHDVVVIAPEASVYIKEGAFYTLKSYPVPFRREDVEASFTGLGLEVFEKKPFLQRVVETYKRVKKDSALLLSACSHLLYNKELMASLAESGFDAMLTDPFLPCGPIVALRLALPVVFFLNSLPCGLDFQGTRCPSPPSYVPRVLSRNSDHMTFLQRVKNMLILVSEGFLCNVVYSPYASLASEVLQKDVTVQDLMGSASVWLFRSDFV
;
A
#
# COMPACT_ATOMS: atom_id res chain seq x y z
N ARG A 1 15.28 -17.23 -6.11
CA ARG A 1 16.43 -17.58 -5.22
C ARG A 1 15.99 -18.10 -3.85
N LEU A 2 14.93 -17.60 -3.21
CA LEU A 2 14.47 -18.11 -1.90
C LEU A 2 14.08 -19.60 -1.95
N HIS A 3 13.19 -19.99 -2.87
CA HIS A 3 12.80 -21.39 -3.07
C HIS A 3 13.99 -22.32 -3.35
N GLN A 4 14.91 -21.89 -4.23
CA GLN A 4 16.14 -22.64 -4.53
C GLN A 4 17.08 -22.81 -3.33
N ARG A 5 16.92 -21.98 -2.29
CA ARG A 5 17.68 -22.06 -1.03
C ARG A 5 16.93 -22.83 0.07
N GLY A 6 15.83 -23.51 -0.27
CA GLY A 6 15.08 -24.36 0.65
C GLY A 6 13.99 -23.64 1.45
N HIS A 7 13.67 -22.38 1.12
CA HIS A 7 12.54 -21.68 1.74
C HIS A 7 11.21 -22.13 1.12
N ASP A 8 10.25 -22.51 1.97
CA ASP A 8 8.86 -22.65 1.54
C ASP A 8 8.23 -21.25 1.39
N VAL A 9 7.56 -21.03 0.27
CA VAL A 9 7.03 -19.72 -0.10
C VAL A 9 5.57 -19.90 -0.47
N VAL A 10 4.69 -19.23 0.26
CA VAL A 10 3.26 -19.16 -0.03
C VAL A 10 2.90 -17.75 -0.45
N VAL A 11 2.26 -17.63 -1.60
CA VAL A 11 1.73 -16.36 -2.13
C VAL A 11 0.23 -16.36 -1.96
N ILE A 12 -0.30 -15.29 -1.39
CA ILE A 12 -1.73 -15.06 -1.24
C ILE A 12 -2.17 -14.05 -2.29
N ALA A 13 -3.21 -14.37 -3.06
CA ALA A 13 -3.76 -13.45 -4.04
C ALA A 13 -5.28 -13.63 -4.20
N PRO A 14 -6.04 -12.58 -4.52
CA PRO A 14 -7.45 -12.76 -4.89
C PRO A 14 -7.56 -13.55 -6.19
N GLU A 15 -8.64 -14.31 -6.36
CA GLU A 15 -8.93 -15.04 -7.62
C GLU A 15 -8.97 -14.14 -8.86
N ALA A 16 -9.38 -12.88 -8.67
CA ALA A 16 -9.39 -11.85 -9.71
C ALA A 16 -8.01 -11.24 -10.00
N SER A 17 -6.90 -11.83 -9.51
CA SER A 17 -5.55 -11.30 -9.74
C SER A 17 -5.16 -11.34 -11.22
N VAL A 18 -4.58 -10.24 -11.70
CA VAL A 18 -4.21 -10.06 -13.10
C VAL A 18 -2.87 -10.71 -13.43
N TYR A 19 -1.88 -10.51 -12.54
CA TYR A 19 -0.47 -10.83 -12.80
C TYR A 19 0.07 -12.00 -11.96
N ILE A 20 -0.58 -12.33 -10.83
CA ILE A 20 -0.16 -13.46 -9.99
C ILE A 20 -0.82 -14.72 -10.55
N LYS A 21 0.00 -15.74 -10.85
CA LYS A 21 -0.42 -17.02 -11.43
C LYS A 21 0.29 -18.15 -10.70
N GLU A 22 -0.15 -19.39 -10.89
CA GLU A 22 0.60 -20.54 -10.41
C GLU A 22 2.03 -20.54 -11.00
N GLY A 23 2.99 -21.00 -10.21
CA GLY A 23 4.38 -21.04 -10.60
C GLY A 23 5.15 -22.14 -9.88
N ALA A 24 6.30 -22.53 -10.43
CA ALA A 24 7.09 -23.63 -9.89
C ALA A 24 7.86 -23.29 -8.60
N PHE A 25 7.88 -22.01 -8.19
CA PHE A 25 8.77 -21.52 -7.12
C PHE A 25 8.04 -21.10 -5.84
N TYR A 26 6.71 -21.23 -5.79
CA TYR A 26 5.88 -20.92 -4.64
C TYR A 26 4.53 -21.61 -4.75
N THR A 27 3.87 -21.80 -3.62
CA THR A 27 2.49 -22.28 -3.55
C THR A 27 1.54 -21.10 -3.58
N LEU A 28 0.60 -21.06 -4.52
CA LEU A 28 -0.41 -20.02 -4.60
C LEU A 28 -1.65 -20.42 -3.81
N LYS A 29 -2.08 -19.59 -2.85
CA LYS A 29 -3.38 -19.69 -2.18
C LYS A 29 -4.27 -18.55 -2.65
N SER A 30 -5.31 -18.88 -3.41
CA SER A 30 -6.30 -17.91 -3.88
C SER A 30 -7.48 -17.79 -2.92
N TYR A 31 -8.16 -16.64 -2.95
CA TYR A 31 -9.40 -16.43 -2.20
C TYR A 31 -10.45 -15.67 -3.02
N PRO A 32 -11.75 -15.93 -2.77
CA PRO A 32 -12.83 -15.36 -3.54
C PRO A 32 -13.01 -13.87 -3.23
N VAL A 33 -13.39 -13.10 -4.25
CA VAL A 33 -13.66 -11.66 -4.16
C VAL A 33 -14.92 -11.29 -4.95
N PRO A 34 -15.64 -10.22 -4.60
CA PRO A 34 -16.95 -9.87 -5.17
C PRO A 34 -16.81 -9.04 -6.46
N PHE A 35 -15.74 -9.24 -7.21
CA PHE A 35 -15.44 -8.51 -8.46
C PHE A 35 -14.64 -9.42 -9.38
N ARG A 36 -14.62 -9.08 -10.67
CA ARG A 36 -13.94 -9.89 -11.68
C ARG A 36 -12.55 -9.36 -11.97
N ARG A 37 -11.76 -10.20 -12.64
CA ARG A 37 -10.42 -9.85 -13.10
C ARG A 37 -10.45 -8.61 -14.02
N GLU A 38 -11.47 -8.49 -14.87
CA GLU A 38 -11.62 -7.37 -15.81
C GLU A 38 -11.81 -6.03 -15.08
N ASP A 39 -12.44 -6.04 -13.90
CA ASP A 39 -12.61 -4.82 -13.08
C ASP A 39 -11.26 -4.30 -12.59
N VAL A 40 -10.36 -5.22 -12.20
CA VAL A 40 -9.00 -4.92 -11.76
C VAL A 40 -8.15 -4.44 -12.95
N GLU A 41 -8.23 -5.12 -14.09
CA GLU A 41 -7.51 -4.72 -15.31
C GLU A 41 -7.94 -3.32 -15.81
N ALA A 42 -9.24 -3.03 -15.77
CA ALA A 42 -9.78 -1.73 -16.13
C ALA A 42 -9.29 -0.61 -15.19
N SER A 43 -9.21 -0.89 -13.89
CA SER A 43 -8.66 0.03 -12.88
C SER A 43 -7.19 0.34 -13.17
N PHE A 44 -6.34 -0.68 -13.36
CA PHE A 44 -4.91 -0.50 -13.68
C PHE A 44 -4.70 0.26 -15.00
N THR A 45 -5.42 -0.13 -16.05
CA THR A 45 -5.28 0.49 -17.38
C THR A 45 -5.71 1.96 -17.35
N GLY A 46 -6.82 2.25 -16.66
CA GLY A 46 -7.28 3.61 -16.49
C GLY A 46 -6.23 4.49 -15.78
N LEU A 47 -5.64 3.98 -14.70
CA LEU A 47 -4.65 4.69 -13.90
C LEU A 47 -3.40 5.02 -14.74
N GLY A 48 -2.95 4.10 -15.59
CA GLY A 48 -1.83 4.32 -16.50
C GLY A 48 -2.11 5.36 -17.59
N LEU A 49 -3.28 5.30 -18.25
CA LEU A 49 -3.61 6.19 -19.36
C LEU A 49 -3.80 7.65 -18.92
N GLU A 50 -4.44 7.88 -17.77
CA GLU A 50 -4.76 9.24 -17.30
C GLU A 50 -3.54 10.10 -16.97
N VAL A 51 -2.43 9.49 -16.56
CA VAL A 51 -1.19 10.22 -16.26
C VAL A 51 -0.69 10.98 -17.49
N PHE A 52 -1.01 10.50 -18.69
CA PHE A 52 -0.60 11.10 -19.96
C PHE A 52 -1.66 12.05 -20.56
N GLU A 53 -2.86 12.11 -20.00
CA GLU A 53 -3.93 12.95 -20.53
C GLU A 53 -3.76 14.42 -20.12
N LYS A 54 -3.77 15.30 -21.12
CA LYS A 54 -3.72 16.76 -20.89
C LYS A 54 -5.14 17.30 -20.62
N LYS A 55 -5.58 17.18 -19.37
CA LYS A 55 -6.85 17.77 -18.89
C LYS A 55 -6.62 19.09 -18.12
N PRO A 56 -7.60 20.02 -18.13
CA PRO A 56 -7.60 21.18 -17.25
C PRO A 56 -7.40 20.78 -15.78
N PHE A 57 -6.72 21.62 -14.99
CA PHE A 57 -6.30 21.27 -13.63
C PHE A 57 -7.46 20.81 -12.73
N LEU A 58 -8.55 21.59 -12.66
CA LEU A 58 -9.69 21.27 -11.80
C LEU A 58 -10.37 19.96 -12.22
N GLN A 59 -10.54 19.76 -13.53
CA GLN A 59 -11.11 18.53 -14.06
C GLN A 59 -10.25 17.32 -13.68
N ARG A 60 -8.93 17.43 -13.83
CA ARG A 60 -7.98 16.40 -13.44
C ARG A 60 -8.09 16.06 -11.95
N VAL A 61 -8.12 17.07 -11.08
CA VAL A 61 -8.24 16.87 -9.63
C VAL A 61 -9.51 16.11 -9.28
N VAL A 62 -10.66 16.51 -9.84
CA VAL A 62 -11.95 15.87 -9.55
C VAL A 62 -12.00 14.43 -10.06
N GLU A 63 -11.52 14.18 -11.28
CA GLU A 63 -11.49 12.84 -11.88
C GLU A 63 -10.54 11.91 -11.13
N THR A 64 -9.32 12.37 -10.82
CA THR A 64 -8.36 11.62 -10.00
C THR A 64 -8.94 11.28 -8.63
N TYR A 65 -9.62 12.23 -7.96
CA TYR A 65 -10.26 11.95 -6.67
C TYR A 65 -11.33 10.85 -6.76
N LYS A 66 -12.24 10.95 -7.74
CA LYS A 66 -13.30 9.95 -7.95
C LYS A 66 -12.71 8.56 -8.22
N ARG A 67 -11.63 8.51 -9.01
CA ARG A 67 -10.95 7.26 -9.36
C ARG A 67 -10.22 6.66 -8.17
N VAL A 68 -9.36 7.43 -7.50
CA VAL A 68 -8.65 7.00 -6.29
C VAL A 68 -9.63 6.45 -5.26
N LYS A 69 -10.78 7.10 -5.06
CA LYS A 69 -11.83 6.59 -4.19
C LYS A 69 -12.39 5.23 -4.65
N LYS A 70 -12.69 5.08 -5.94
CA LYS A 70 -13.20 3.82 -6.52
C LYS A 70 -12.18 2.69 -6.40
N ASP A 71 -10.94 2.94 -6.81
CA ASP A 71 -9.86 1.94 -6.83
C ASP A 71 -9.48 1.54 -5.39
N SER A 72 -9.42 2.51 -4.48
CA SER A 72 -9.17 2.22 -3.05
C SER A 72 -10.28 1.35 -2.45
N ALA A 73 -11.54 1.58 -2.81
CA ALA A 73 -12.65 0.75 -2.35
C ALA A 73 -12.59 -0.68 -2.89
N LEU A 74 -12.17 -0.87 -4.16
CA LEU A 74 -11.94 -2.18 -4.76
C LEU A 74 -10.86 -2.96 -3.99
N LEU A 75 -9.72 -2.32 -3.73
CA LEU A 75 -8.58 -2.93 -3.05
C LEU A 75 -8.88 -3.19 -1.56
N LEU A 76 -9.61 -2.28 -0.91
CA LEU A 76 -10.09 -2.48 0.46
C LEU A 76 -11.05 -3.68 0.53
N SER A 77 -11.97 -3.81 -0.43
CA SER A 77 -12.88 -4.95 -0.52
C SER A 77 -12.12 -6.28 -0.63
N ALA A 78 -11.07 -6.31 -1.46
CA ALA A 78 -10.19 -7.46 -1.58
C ALA A 78 -9.50 -7.80 -0.24
N CYS A 79 -9.07 -6.78 0.51
CA CYS A 79 -8.45 -6.97 1.81
C CYS A 79 -9.44 -7.50 2.85
N SER A 80 -10.64 -6.93 2.92
CA SER A 80 -11.69 -7.39 3.83
C SER A 80 -12.04 -8.85 3.56
N HIS A 81 -12.19 -9.26 2.30
CA HIS A 81 -12.49 -10.65 1.97
C HIS A 81 -11.37 -11.62 2.39
N LEU A 82 -10.11 -11.20 2.29
CA LEU A 82 -8.99 -11.98 2.83
C LEU A 82 -9.09 -12.11 4.36
N LEU A 83 -9.23 -10.99 5.06
CA LEU A 83 -9.21 -10.96 6.53
C LEU A 83 -10.41 -11.68 7.17
N TYR A 84 -11.58 -11.63 6.53
CA TYR A 84 -12.79 -12.34 7.00
C TYR A 84 -12.87 -13.79 6.52
N ASN A 85 -11.98 -14.25 5.63
CA ASN A 85 -11.90 -15.65 5.26
C ASN A 85 -11.26 -16.46 6.41
N LYS A 86 -12.10 -16.95 7.31
CA LYS A 86 -11.69 -17.67 8.52
C LYS A 86 -10.88 -18.92 8.23
N GLU A 87 -11.27 -19.68 7.20
CA GLU A 87 -10.59 -20.93 6.83
C GLU A 87 -9.17 -20.64 6.33
N LEU A 88 -9.02 -19.68 5.41
CA LEU A 88 -7.70 -19.29 4.92
C LEU A 88 -6.83 -18.70 6.04
N MET A 89 -7.38 -17.78 6.84
CA MET A 89 -6.63 -17.16 7.93
C MET A 89 -6.22 -18.16 9.01
N ALA A 90 -7.07 -19.16 9.33
CA ALA A 90 -6.71 -20.25 10.23
C ALA A 90 -5.60 -21.13 9.63
N SER A 91 -5.74 -21.52 8.36
CA SER A 91 -4.71 -22.28 7.64
C SER A 91 -3.36 -21.57 7.62
N LEU A 92 -3.35 -20.25 7.44
CA LEU A 92 -2.12 -19.45 7.47
C LEU A 92 -1.50 -19.38 8.87
N ALA A 93 -2.32 -19.29 9.92
CA ALA A 93 -1.85 -19.30 11.31
C ALA A 93 -1.23 -20.66 11.69
N GLU A 94 -1.87 -21.76 11.27
CA GLU A 94 -1.39 -23.13 11.54
C GLU A 94 -0.13 -23.50 10.76
N SER A 95 0.11 -22.85 9.61
CA SER A 95 1.29 -23.12 8.77
C SER A 95 2.61 -22.68 9.42
N GLY A 96 2.59 -21.82 10.44
CA GLY A 96 3.78 -21.47 11.22
C GLY A 96 4.86 -20.71 10.46
N PHE A 97 4.49 -19.72 9.63
CA PHE A 97 5.45 -18.92 8.87
C PHE A 97 6.40 -18.13 9.77
N ASP A 98 7.65 -17.94 9.31
CA ASP A 98 8.66 -17.18 10.07
C ASP A 98 8.62 -15.68 9.80
N ALA A 99 8.17 -15.27 8.60
CA ALA A 99 8.14 -13.88 8.17
C ALA A 99 7.16 -13.67 7.02
N MET A 100 6.70 -12.42 6.85
CA MET A 100 5.85 -12.03 5.73
C MET A 100 6.50 -10.91 4.92
N LEU A 101 6.49 -11.05 3.60
CA LEU A 101 6.92 -10.02 2.66
C LEU A 101 5.71 -9.36 2.01
N THR A 102 5.61 -8.03 2.07
CA THR A 102 4.45 -7.32 1.50
C THR A 102 4.81 -5.92 1.01
N ASP A 103 4.05 -5.40 0.05
CA ASP A 103 4.10 -3.98 -0.31
C ASP A 103 3.12 -3.20 0.58
N PRO A 104 3.59 -2.26 1.42
CA PRO A 104 2.75 -1.47 2.32
C PRO A 104 1.85 -0.45 1.62
N PHE A 105 1.96 -0.24 0.30
CA PHE A 105 1.10 0.70 -0.44
C PHE A 105 -0.39 0.39 -0.25
N LEU A 106 -0.74 -0.90 -0.19
CA LEU A 106 -2.05 -1.37 0.24
C LEU A 106 -1.87 -2.07 1.59
N PRO A 107 -2.23 -1.42 2.72
CA PRO A 107 -1.84 -1.89 4.03
C PRO A 107 -2.71 -3.08 4.51
N CYS A 108 -3.07 -4.00 3.62
CA CYS A 108 -3.67 -5.27 3.97
C CYS A 108 -2.64 -6.24 4.57
N GLY A 109 -1.46 -6.32 3.94
CA GLY A 109 -0.34 -7.13 4.43
C GLY A 109 -0.03 -6.82 5.90
N PRO A 110 0.28 -5.57 6.28
CA PRO A 110 0.50 -5.19 7.68
C PRO A 110 -0.58 -5.69 8.65
N ILE A 111 -1.87 -5.65 8.27
CA ILE A 111 -2.97 -6.14 9.10
C ILE A 111 -2.88 -7.67 9.27
N VAL A 112 -2.62 -8.40 8.19
CA VAL A 112 -2.42 -9.86 8.23
C VAL A 112 -1.23 -10.22 9.12
N ALA A 113 -0.09 -9.55 8.98
CA ALA A 113 1.08 -9.79 9.84
C ALA A 113 0.78 -9.56 11.31
N LEU A 114 0.12 -8.45 11.65
CA LEU A 114 -0.28 -8.17 13.03
C LEU A 114 -1.26 -9.22 13.57
N ARG A 115 -2.19 -9.70 12.72
CA ARG A 115 -3.18 -10.72 13.12
C ARG A 115 -2.55 -12.09 13.37
N LEU A 116 -1.50 -12.42 12.62
CA LEU A 116 -0.74 -13.67 12.70
C LEU A 116 0.51 -13.57 13.59
N ALA A 117 0.78 -12.40 14.17
CA ALA A 117 1.99 -12.10 14.96
C ALA A 117 3.31 -12.41 14.22
N LEU A 118 3.35 -12.10 12.91
CA LEU A 118 4.52 -12.32 12.06
C LEU A 118 5.39 -11.06 11.95
N PRO A 119 6.73 -11.20 11.94
CA PRO A 119 7.59 -10.11 11.53
C PRO A 119 7.36 -9.82 10.04
N VAL A 120 7.12 -8.54 9.73
CA VAL A 120 6.83 -8.11 8.36
C VAL A 120 7.99 -7.35 7.75
N VAL A 121 8.35 -7.73 6.53
CA VAL A 121 9.31 -7.07 5.68
C VAL A 121 8.53 -6.31 4.62
N PHE A 122 8.69 -4.99 4.58
CA PHE A 122 8.12 -4.17 3.54
C PHE A 122 9.04 -4.12 2.34
N PHE A 123 8.49 -4.39 1.16
CA PHE A 123 9.19 -4.27 -0.11
C PHE A 123 8.40 -3.33 -1.03
N LEU A 124 8.99 -2.18 -1.34
CA LEU A 124 8.31 -1.07 -1.99
C LEU A 124 9.26 -0.27 -2.85
N ASN A 125 8.71 0.47 -3.82
CA ASN A 125 9.45 1.51 -4.53
C ASN A 125 9.37 2.85 -3.78
N SER A 126 8.16 3.29 -3.47
CA SER A 126 7.88 4.56 -2.78
C SER A 126 6.49 4.51 -2.14
N LEU A 127 6.30 5.24 -1.04
CA LEU A 127 4.97 5.48 -0.48
C LEU A 127 4.53 6.93 -0.66
N PRO A 128 3.24 7.20 -0.91
CA PRO A 128 2.73 8.56 -0.95
C PRO A 128 2.70 9.17 0.46
N CYS A 129 2.56 10.50 0.50
CA CYS A 129 2.27 11.26 1.72
C CYS A 129 3.29 11.14 2.87
N GLY A 130 4.48 10.62 2.59
CA GLY A 130 5.53 10.45 3.59
C GLY A 130 5.21 9.38 4.63
N LEU A 131 4.37 8.39 4.28
CA LEU A 131 4.02 7.28 5.18
C LEU A 131 5.24 6.42 5.54
N ASP A 132 6.21 6.34 4.64
CA ASP A 132 7.52 5.74 4.87
C ASP A 132 8.29 6.47 5.99
N PHE A 133 8.37 7.81 5.93
CA PHE A 133 9.00 8.61 6.99
C PHE A 133 8.24 8.47 8.32
N GLN A 134 6.91 8.45 8.29
CA GLN A 134 6.10 8.27 9.50
C GLN A 134 6.26 6.88 10.14
N GLY A 135 6.30 5.82 9.32
CA GLY A 135 6.47 4.45 9.77
C GLY A 135 7.88 4.16 10.29
N THR A 136 8.90 4.69 9.62
CA THR A 136 10.32 4.56 10.05
C THR A 136 10.70 5.53 11.17
N ARG A 137 9.82 6.49 11.50
CA ARG A 137 10.11 7.62 12.41
C ARG A 137 11.30 8.47 11.97
N CYS A 138 11.58 8.50 10.66
CA CYS A 138 12.59 9.35 10.08
C CYS A 138 12.07 10.79 9.94
N PRO A 139 12.85 11.81 10.36
CA PRO A 139 12.43 13.20 10.19
C PRO A 139 12.45 13.60 8.71
N SER A 140 11.37 14.21 8.24
CA SER A 140 11.27 14.80 6.88
C SER A 140 10.76 16.25 6.99
N PRO A 141 11.59 17.20 7.47
CA PRO A 141 11.15 18.58 7.66
C PRO A 141 10.85 19.26 6.31
N PRO A 142 9.63 19.78 6.09
CA PRO A 142 9.24 20.39 4.81
C PRO A 142 9.97 21.70 4.48
N SER A 143 10.75 22.25 5.43
CA SER A 143 11.62 23.40 5.20
C SER A 143 12.88 23.07 4.39
N TYR A 144 13.32 21.80 4.37
CA TYR A 144 14.55 21.35 3.71
C TYR A 144 14.34 20.11 2.82
N VAL A 145 13.33 19.28 3.09
CA VAL A 145 13.01 18.11 2.27
C VAL A 145 11.92 18.45 1.26
N PRO A 146 12.22 18.48 -0.04
CA PRO A 146 11.23 18.76 -1.07
C PRO A 146 10.22 17.62 -1.20
N ARG A 147 8.92 17.94 -1.30
CA ARG A 147 7.87 16.96 -1.62
C ARG A 147 8.01 16.56 -3.08
N VAL A 148 7.78 15.28 -3.38
CA VAL A 148 7.95 14.72 -4.74
C VAL A 148 7.16 15.51 -5.79
N LEU A 149 5.93 15.92 -5.47
CA LEU A 149 5.07 16.70 -6.39
C LEU A 149 5.48 18.18 -6.53
N SER A 150 6.37 18.69 -5.68
CA SER A 150 6.80 20.09 -5.72
C SER A 150 7.72 20.41 -6.90
N ARG A 151 8.47 19.40 -7.38
CA ARG A 151 9.58 19.52 -8.33
C ARG A 151 10.67 20.52 -7.89
N ASN A 152 10.76 20.78 -6.58
CA ASN A 152 11.81 21.59 -6.01
C ASN A 152 13.07 20.73 -5.79
N SER A 153 14.23 21.37 -5.76
CA SER A 153 15.47 20.77 -5.21
C SER A 153 15.50 20.87 -3.69
N ASP A 154 16.54 20.29 -3.07
CA ASP A 154 16.91 20.49 -1.67
C ASP A 154 17.22 21.96 -1.32
N HIS A 155 17.69 22.74 -2.30
CA HIS A 155 17.87 24.18 -2.20
C HIS A 155 16.60 24.96 -2.57
N MET A 156 15.70 25.17 -1.59
CA MET A 156 14.46 25.94 -1.77
C MET A 156 14.55 27.39 -1.27
N THR A 157 14.10 28.33 -2.12
CA THR A 157 13.74 29.72 -1.72
C THR A 157 12.55 29.75 -0.76
N PHE A 158 12.31 30.88 -0.11
CA PHE A 158 11.18 31.05 0.81
C PHE A 158 9.83 30.66 0.18
N LEU A 159 9.52 31.16 -1.02
CA LEU A 159 8.26 30.84 -1.71
C LEU A 159 8.15 29.36 -2.09
N GLN A 160 9.27 28.73 -2.47
CA GLN A 160 9.29 27.28 -2.71
C GLN A 160 9.01 26.48 -1.44
N ARG A 161 9.51 26.91 -0.28
CA ARG A 161 9.20 26.29 1.02
C ARG A 161 7.73 26.44 1.39
N VAL A 162 7.14 27.61 1.14
CA VAL A 162 5.69 27.84 1.34
C VAL A 162 4.87 26.90 0.44
N LYS A 163 5.22 26.81 -0.85
CA LYS A 163 4.61 25.84 -1.78
C LYS A 163 4.77 24.40 -1.28
N ASN A 164 5.95 24.04 -0.79
CA ASN A 164 6.26 22.71 -0.29
C ASN A 164 5.38 22.31 0.91
N MET A 165 5.18 23.25 1.84
CA MET A 165 4.25 23.10 2.98
C MET A 165 2.81 22.90 2.53
N LEU A 166 2.32 23.71 1.57
CA LEU A 166 0.96 23.57 1.05
C LEU A 166 0.73 22.20 0.40
N ILE A 167 1.74 21.67 -0.31
CA ILE A 167 1.68 20.32 -0.89
C ILE A 167 1.60 19.27 0.21
N LEU A 168 2.44 19.36 1.24
CA LEU A 168 2.41 18.41 2.37
C LEU A 168 1.02 18.33 3.03
N VAL A 169 0.40 19.48 3.28
CA VAL A 169 -0.95 19.54 3.88
C VAL A 169 -2.00 18.92 2.94
N SER A 170 -1.89 19.20 1.63
CA SER A 170 -2.80 18.67 0.61
C SER A 170 -2.69 17.16 0.45
N GLU A 171 -1.46 16.63 0.52
CA GLU A 171 -1.18 15.19 0.46
C GLU A 171 -1.83 14.44 1.64
N GLY A 172 -1.73 14.98 2.86
CA GLY A 172 -2.36 14.37 4.03
C GLY A 172 -3.87 14.16 3.86
N PHE A 173 -4.57 15.14 3.28
CA PHE A 173 -6.01 15.02 2.99
C PHE A 173 -6.31 13.91 1.97
N LEU A 174 -5.57 13.86 0.87
CA LEU A 174 -5.76 12.85 -0.18
C LEU A 174 -5.46 11.43 0.32
N CYS A 175 -4.41 11.26 1.12
CA CYS A 175 -4.05 9.96 1.67
C CYS A 175 -5.05 9.47 2.71
N ASN A 176 -5.64 10.35 3.51
CA ASN A 176 -6.66 9.92 4.46
C ASN A 176 -7.83 9.21 3.77
N VAL A 177 -8.23 9.63 2.57
CA VAL A 177 -9.29 8.97 1.78
C VAL A 177 -8.95 7.52 1.44
N VAL A 178 -7.66 7.23 1.20
CA VAL A 178 -7.17 5.90 0.84
C VAL A 178 -6.94 5.03 2.06
N TYR A 179 -6.29 5.59 3.09
CA TYR A 179 -5.73 4.82 4.20
C TYR A 179 -6.60 4.78 5.45
N SER A 180 -7.48 5.76 5.69
CA SER A 180 -8.34 5.74 6.88
C SER A 180 -9.26 4.50 6.95
N PRO A 181 -9.83 4.00 5.84
CA PRO A 181 -10.64 2.79 5.88
C PRO A 181 -9.86 1.55 6.32
N TYR A 182 -8.56 1.48 6.00
CA TYR A 182 -7.70 0.37 6.46
C TYR A 182 -7.41 0.44 7.95
N ALA A 183 -7.25 1.63 8.52
CA ALA A 183 -7.11 1.79 9.98
C ALA A 183 -8.39 1.33 10.71
N SER A 184 -9.58 1.66 10.18
CA SER A 184 -10.85 1.18 10.71
C SER A 184 -10.98 -0.34 10.61
N LEU A 185 -10.68 -0.91 9.44
CA LEU A 185 -10.70 -2.37 9.23
C LEU A 185 -9.71 -3.09 10.13
N ALA A 186 -8.49 -2.56 10.28
CA ALA A 186 -7.47 -3.09 11.18
C ALA A 186 -7.94 -3.09 12.62
N SER A 187 -8.56 -1.99 13.06
CA SER A 187 -9.05 -1.87 14.43
C SER A 187 -10.15 -2.88 14.74
N GLU A 188 -11.06 -3.10 13.78
CA GLU A 188 -12.10 -4.11 13.88
C GLU A 188 -11.53 -5.53 13.91
N VAL A 189 -10.64 -5.88 12.97
CA VAL A 189 -10.10 -7.24 12.86
C VAL A 189 -9.16 -7.59 14.02
N LEU A 190 -8.41 -6.62 14.52
CA LEU A 190 -7.44 -6.80 15.61
C LEU A 190 -8.05 -6.53 16.99
N GLN A 191 -9.30 -6.06 17.06
CA GLN A 191 -10.03 -5.75 18.30
C GLN A 191 -9.27 -4.78 19.22
N LYS A 192 -8.61 -3.76 18.63
CA LYS A 192 -7.87 -2.71 19.34
C LYS A 192 -7.79 -1.46 18.47
N ASP A 193 -7.58 -0.29 19.05
CA ASP A 193 -7.38 0.92 18.26
C ASP A 193 -6.05 0.86 17.50
N VAL A 194 -6.11 0.97 16.16
CA VAL A 194 -4.97 0.92 15.26
C VAL A 194 -5.01 2.11 14.30
N THR A 195 -3.93 2.88 14.27
CA THR A 195 -3.76 3.97 13.30
C THR A 195 -3.01 3.49 12.04
N VAL A 196 -3.09 4.27 10.96
CA VAL A 196 -2.26 4.03 9.76
C VAL A 196 -0.77 4.06 10.12
N GLN A 197 -0.37 4.93 11.05
CA GLN A 197 1.01 5.01 11.50
C GLN A 197 1.45 3.74 12.24
N ASP A 198 0.57 3.11 13.02
CA ASP A 198 0.87 1.83 13.68
C ASP A 198 1.06 0.70 12.66
N LEU A 199 0.24 0.69 11.59
CA LEU A 199 0.39 -0.27 10.49
C LEU A 199 1.75 -0.08 9.79
N MET A 200 2.12 1.16 9.46
CA MET A 200 3.40 1.44 8.81
C MET A 200 4.58 1.16 9.75
N GLY A 201 4.43 1.48 11.04
CA GLY A 201 5.46 1.24 12.06
C GLY A 201 5.64 -0.21 12.48
N SER A 202 4.80 -1.13 12.00
CA SER A 202 4.88 -2.57 12.33
C SER A 202 6.01 -3.31 11.62
N ALA A 203 6.65 -2.70 10.61
CA ALA A 203 7.69 -3.37 9.83
C ALA A 203 8.96 -3.64 10.64
N SER A 204 9.45 -4.87 10.52
CA SER A 204 10.76 -5.25 11.05
C SER A 204 11.90 -4.79 10.13
N VAL A 205 11.66 -4.79 8.81
CA VAL A 205 12.63 -4.36 7.80
C VAL A 205 11.93 -3.62 6.67
N TRP A 206 12.53 -2.53 6.21
CA TRP A 206 12.12 -1.78 5.02
C TRP A 206 13.12 -1.99 3.89
N LEU A 207 12.64 -2.54 2.77
CA LEU A 207 13.41 -2.76 1.55
C LEU A 207 12.90 -1.82 0.45
N PHE A 208 13.61 -0.72 0.26
CA PHE A 208 13.33 0.25 -0.80
C PHE A 208 13.99 -0.18 -2.11
N ARG A 209 13.20 -0.28 -3.18
CA ARG A 209 13.68 -0.52 -4.54
C ARG A 209 13.86 0.80 -5.29
N SER A 210 14.79 1.62 -4.82
CA SER A 210 15.18 2.87 -5.46
C SER A 210 16.63 2.84 -5.91
N ASP A 211 16.92 3.45 -7.05
CA ASP A 211 18.30 3.70 -7.48
C ASP A 211 18.83 4.95 -6.77
N PHE A 212 20.09 4.90 -6.33
CA PHE A 212 20.82 6.10 -5.93
C PHE A 212 21.29 6.80 -7.21
N VAL A 213 20.71 7.95 -7.53
CA VAL A 213 21.18 8.82 -8.63
C VAL A 213 22.20 9.81 -8.09
#